data_AF-A0A519YKI5-F1
#
_entry.id   AF-A0A519YKI5-F1
#
_cell.length_a   1.000
_cell.length_b   1.000
_cell.length_c   1.000
_cell.angle_alpha   90.00
_cell.angle_beta   90.00
_cell.angle_gamma   90.00
#
_symmetry.space_group_name_H-M   'P 1'
#
loop_
_entity.id
_entity.type
_entity.pdbx_description
1 polymer ?
#
loop_
_entity_poly.entity_id
_entity_poly.type
_entity_poly.pdbx_seq_one_letter_code
_entity_poly.pdbx_strand_id
1 'polypeptide(L)'
;MKALLQYTGFLRRLRVTYWLFNLANLLRLAKNKQLYKTLGIGKPIWQHVAHADIKQPSADIPWLDRGDNTPKAIGQRARFAGFSPALQAQLLQWPATGFIILPGLLTAEADGVQAEIAALRQAGKLNFDATGRKIFNAWKHSPAVAGIFHHPLLLAITGFIFDKDVLPFQTVNFIRGSQEKPHSDSIHMTTEPLGYLVAAWVALEDIRVGSGELLFYPGSHKLRYVMSEDFESGNTALQL
;
A
#
# COMPACT_ATOMS: atom_id res chain seq x y z
N MET A 1 -14.12 21.67 -9.96
CA MET A 1 -13.63 20.35 -9.50
C MET A 1 -12.61 20.43 -8.35
N LYS A 2 -11.59 21.31 -8.38
CA LYS A 2 -10.63 21.49 -7.26
C LYS A 2 -11.28 21.82 -5.90
N ALA A 3 -12.31 22.67 -5.88
CA ALA A 3 -13.04 23.00 -4.64
C ALA A 3 -13.71 21.77 -3.99
N LEU A 4 -14.28 20.87 -4.79
CA LEU A 4 -14.86 19.61 -4.31
C LEU A 4 -13.78 18.62 -3.82
N LEU A 5 -12.55 18.71 -4.36
CA LEU A 5 -11.35 17.97 -3.92
C LEU A 5 -10.72 18.52 -2.63
N GLN A 6 -11.09 19.74 -2.20
CA GLN A 6 -10.62 20.35 -0.96
C GLN A 6 -11.70 20.43 0.14
N TYR A 7 -12.98 20.35 -0.22
CA TYR A 7 -14.10 20.34 0.71
C TYR A 7 -14.14 19.05 1.54
N THR A 8 -14.05 19.13 2.87
CA THR A 8 -14.08 17.97 3.78
C THR A 8 -15.39 17.82 4.57
N GLY A 9 -16.42 18.60 4.23
CA GLY A 9 -17.68 18.65 4.97
C GLY A 9 -18.68 17.52 4.63
N PHE A 10 -19.89 17.64 5.19
CA PHE A 10 -20.93 16.60 5.17
C PHE A 10 -21.26 16.04 3.79
N LEU A 11 -21.29 16.87 2.74
CA LEU A 11 -21.65 16.42 1.38
C LEU A 11 -20.73 15.30 0.87
N ARG A 12 -19.46 15.27 1.27
CA ARG A 12 -18.55 14.18 0.87
C ARG A 12 -18.90 12.82 1.44
N ARG A 13 -19.63 12.79 2.56
CA ARG A 13 -20.08 11.56 3.19
C ARG A 13 -21.28 10.97 2.46
N LEU A 14 -21.96 11.73 1.59
CA LEU A 14 -23.15 11.26 0.91
C LEU A 14 -22.79 10.41 -0.32
N ARG A 15 -23.44 9.25 -0.44
CA ARG A 15 -23.30 8.37 -1.61
C ARG A 15 -23.62 9.07 -2.92
N VAL A 16 -24.62 9.97 -2.93
CA VAL A 16 -25.01 10.71 -4.14
C VAL A 16 -23.87 11.56 -4.67
N THR A 17 -23.08 12.19 -3.80
CA THR A 17 -21.93 13.01 -4.20
C THR A 17 -20.84 12.13 -4.83
N TYR A 18 -20.61 10.94 -4.28
CA TYR A 18 -19.72 9.94 -4.86
C TYR A 18 -20.24 9.44 -6.23
N TRP A 19 -21.53 9.14 -6.36
CA TRP A 19 -22.14 8.69 -7.62
C TRP A 19 -22.04 9.74 -8.72
N LEU A 20 -22.37 11.00 -8.42
CA LEU A 20 -22.26 12.11 -9.37
C LEU A 20 -20.82 12.30 -9.85
N PHE A 21 -19.85 12.20 -8.93
CA PHE A 21 -18.43 12.24 -9.28
C PHE A 21 -18.04 11.10 -10.23
N ASN A 22 -18.48 9.87 -9.95
CA ASN A 22 -18.18 8.72 -10.80
C ASN A 22 -18.88 8.77 -12.15
N LEU A 23 -20.14 9.26 -12.21
CA LEU A 23 -20.87 9.45 -13.46
C LEU A 23 -20.17 10.46 -14.37
N ALA A 24 -19.63 11.55 -13.82
CA ALA A 24 -18.81 12.50 -14.57
C ALA A 24 -17.49 11.88 -15.09
N ASN A 25 -17.06 10.73 -14.55
CA ASN A 25 -15.86 9.99 -14.94
C ASN A 25 -16.17 8.63 -15.59
N LEU A 26 -17.41 8.39 -16.05
CA LEU A 26 -17.89 7.08 -16.45
C LEU A 26 -17.04 6.42 -17.55
N LEU A 27 -16.55 7.20 -18.51
CA LEU A 27 -15.68 6.70 -19.58
C LEU A 27 -14.36 6.14 -19.04
N ARG A 28 -13.80 6.74 -17.99
CA ARG A 28 -12.57 6.27 -17.33
C ARG A 28 -12.81 4.99 -16.52
N LEU A 29 -14.03 4.84 -16.00
CA LEU A 29 -14.47 3.67 -15.22
C LEU A 29 -14.92 2.52 -16.12
N ALA A 30 -15.25 2.77 -17.39
CA ALA A 30 -15.78 1.77 -18.31
C ALA A 30 -14.89 0.53 -18.47
N LYS A 31 -13.57 0.70 -18.36
CA LYS A 31 -12.59 -0.41 -18.36
C LYS A 31 -12.79 -1.42 -17.23
N ASN A 32 -13.43 -1.03 -16.13
CA ASN A 32 -13.68 -1.90 -14.97
C ASN A 32 -14.88 -2.83 -15.18
N LYS A 33 -15.72 -2.62 -16.21
CA LYS A 33 -16.93 -3.44 -16.45
C LYS A 33 -16.61 -4.93 -16.57
N GLN A 34 -15.53 -5.26 -17.27
CA GLN A 34 -15.11 -6.65 -17.43
C GLN A 34 -14.71 -7.26 -16.08
N LEU A 35 -13.96 -6.51 -15.26
CA LEU A 35 -13.57 -6.95 -13.92
C LEU A 35 -14.78 -7.16 -13.01
N TYR A 36 -15.76 -6.26 -13.05
CA TYR A 36 -17.01 -6.40 -12.28
C TYR A 36 -17.76 -7.68 -12.66
N LYS A 37 -17.84 -7.98 -13.96
CA LYS A 37 -18.46 -9.22 -14.45
C LYS A 37 -17.71 -10.46 -13.95
N THR A 38 -16.37 -10.47 -14.05
CA THR A 38 -15.54 -11.58 -13.58
C THR A 38 -15.67 -11.80 -12.08
N LEU A 39 -15.74 -10.74 -11.28
CA LEU A 39 -15.88 -10.81 -9.82
C LEU A 39 -17.33 -11.01 -9.35
N GLY A 40 -18.29 -11.09 -10.27
CA GLY A 40 -19.71 -11.22 -9.95
C GLY A 40 -20.31 -10.00 -9.23
N ILE A 41 -19.72 -8.81 -9.40
CA ILE A 41 -20.21 -7.56 -8.80
C ILE A 41 -21.49 -7.12 -9.52
N GLY A 42 -22.62 -7.23 -8.84
CA GLY A 42 -23.95 -6.86 -9.37
C GLY A 42 -24.27 -5.37 -9.37
N LYS A 43 -23.28 -4.51 -9.06
CA LYS A 43 -23.45 -3.05 -8.98
C LYS A 43 -22.96 -2.36 -10.26
N PRO A 44 -23.58 -1.24 -10.67
CA PRO A 44 -23.02 -0.39 -11.70
C PRO A 44 -21.63 0.17 -11.29
N ILE A 45 -20.72 0.31 -12.26
CA ILE A 45 -19.34 0.81 -12.06
C ILE A 45 -19.21 2.21 -11.46
N TRP A 46 -20.31 2.97 -11.39
CA TRP A 46 -20.34 4.29 -10.79
C TRP A 46 -20.81 4.27 -9.33
N GLN A 47 -21.32 3.15 -8.85
CA GLN A 47 -21.66 2.96 -7.44
C GLN A 47 -20.43 2.58 -6.62
N HIS A 48 -20.56 2.78 -5.30
CA HIS A 48 -19.55 2.32 -4.35
C HIS A 48 -19.54 0.79 -4.30
N VAL A 49 -18.34 0.22 -4.30
CA VAL A 49 -18.09 -1.22 -4.16
C VAL A 49 -17.37 -1.48 -2.86
N ALA A 50 -17.88 -2.44 -2.09
CA ALA A 50 -17.25 -3.02 -0.92
C ALA A 50 -16.82 -4.46 -1.21
N HIS A 51 -15.99 -5.05 -0.35
CA HIS A 51 -15.58 -6.45 -0.47
C HIS A 51 -16.80 -7.40 -0.54
N ALA A 52 -17.82 -7.19 0.30
CA ALA A 52 -19.07 -7.96 0.30
C ALA A 52 -19.84 -7.98 -1.04
N ASP A 53 -19.53 -7.08 -1.98
CA ASP A 53 -20.14 -7.06 -3.32
C ASP A 53 -19.50 -8.06 -4.28
N ILE A 54 -18.30 -8.56 -3.98
CA ILE A 54 -17.58 -9.57 -4.78
C ILE A 54 -18.23 -10.94 -4.50
N LYS A 55 -18.78 -11.56 -5.53
CA LYS A 55 -19.44 -12.88 -5.44
C LYS A 55 -18.57 -14.03 -5.90
N GLN A 56 -17.52 -13.72 -6.65
CA GLN A 56 -16.54 -14.67 -7.15
C GLN A 56 -15.13 -14.18 -6.78
N PRO A 57 -14.78 -14.18 -5.47
CA PRO A 57 -13.44 -13.80 -5.04
C PRO A 57 -12.43 -14.84 -5.51
N SER A 58 -11.21 -14.39 -5.78
CA SER A 58 -10.11 -15.26 -6.11
C SER A 58 -9.58 -15.97 -4.85
N ALA A 59 -9.27 -17.25 -4.99
CA ALA A 59 -8.55 -18.01 -3.96
C ALA A 59 -7.02 -17.84 -4.05
N ASP A 60 -6.54 -17.07 -5.04
CA ASP A 60 -5.11 -16.82 -5.24
C ASP A 60 -4.56 -15.94 -4.11
N ILE A 61 -3.40 -16.32 -3.58
CA ILE A 61 -2.64 -15.59 -2.56
C ILE A 61 -1.16 -15.61 -2.93
N PRO A 62 -0.35 -14.64 -2.46
CA PRO A 62 1.09 -14.64 -2.66
C PRO A 62 1.68 -16.00 -2.34
N TRP A 63 2.54 -16.50 -3.23
CA TRP A 63 3.01 -17.86 -3.06
C TRP A 63 3.76 -18.04 -1.75
N LEU A 64 4.54 -17.07 -1.26
CA LEU A 64 5.26 -17.14 0.02
C LEU A 64 4.36 -17.14 1.27
N ASP A 65 3.10 -16.71 1.13
CA ASP A 65 2.13 -16.68 2.24
C ASP A 65 1.34 -17.99 2.32
N ARG A 66 1.54 -18.91 1.37
CA ARG A 66 0.96 -20.26 1.42
C ARG A 66 1.59 -21.05 2.58
N GLY A 67 0.76 -21.84 3.26
CA GLY A 67 1.17 -22.57 4.47
C GLY A 67 2.20 -23.70 4.24
N ASP A 68 2.50 -24.04 2.98
CA ASP A 68 3.36 -25.16 2.57
C ASP A 68 4.78 -24.74 2.15
N ASN A 69 5.13 -23.45 2.24
CA ASN A 69 6.48 -22.99 1.86
C ASN A 69 7.54 -23.40 2.87
N THR A 70 8.29 -24.44 2.52
CA THR A 70 9.51 -24.81 3.24
C THR A 70 10.69 -23.95 2.78
N PRO A 71 11.69 -23.70 3.66
CA PRO A 71 12.94 -23.03 3.25
C PRO A 71 13.61 -23.68 2.04
N LYS A 72 13.50 -25.01 1.91
CA LYS A 72 14.00 -25.77 0.76
C LYS A 72 13.26 -25.38 -0.54
N ALA A 73 11.94 -25.33 -0.52
CA ALA A 73 11.14 -24.94 -1.68
C ALA A 73 11.43 -23.50 -2.11
N ILE A 74 11.61 -22.59 -1.14
CA ILE A 74 11.99 -21.20 -1.42
C ILE A 74 13.36 -21.13 -2.08
N GLY A 75 14.35 -21.85 -1.53
CA GLY A 75 15.71 -21.88 -2.04
C GLY A 75 15.86 -22.45 -3.45
N GLN A 76 14.87 -23.23 -3.92
CA GLN A 76 14.86 -23.83 -5.25
C GLN A 76 14.32 -22.91 -6.36
N ARG A 77 13.71 -21.76 -6.02
CA ARG A 77 13.22 -20.82 -7.02
C ARG A 77 14.39 -20.18 -7.76
N ALA A 78 14.35 -20.16 -9.10
CA ALA A 78 15.43 -19.62 -9.93
C ALA A 78 15.83 -18.17 -9.54
N ARG A 79 14.84 -17.32 -9.25
CA ARG A 79 15.08 -15.92 -8.83
C ARG A 79 15.78 -15.80 -7.48
N PHE A 80 15.68 -16.81 -6.60
CA PHE A 80 16.26 -16.78 -5.25
C PHE A 80 17.79 -16.70 -5.28
N ALA A 81 18.43 -17.42 -6.20
CA ALA A 81 19.88 -17.44 -6.36
C ALA A 81 20.48 -16.08 -6.76
N GLY A 82 19.66 -15.17 -7.31
CA GLY A 82 20.10 -13.82 -7.69
C GLY A 82 20.20 -12.83 -6.52
N PHE A 83 19.67 -13.17 -5.34
CA PHE A 83 19.75 -12.32 -4.15
C PHE A 83 21.03 -12.57 -3.35
N SER A 84 21.50 -11.54 -2.63
CA SER A 84 22.66 -11.69 -1.73
C SER A 84 22.37 -12.69 -0.60
N PRO A 85 23.39 -13.33 0.00
CA PRO A 85 23.18 -14.29 1.09
C PRO A 85 22.40 -13.71 2.27
N ALA A 86 22.64 -12.44 2.61
CA ALA A 86 21.91 -11.75 3.67
C ALA A 86 20.41 -11.61 3.33
N LEU A 87 20.09 -11.24 2.09
CA LEU A 87 18.71 -11.12 1.63
C LEU A 87 18.03 -12.49 1.49
N GLN A 88 18.75 -13.50 1.02
CA GLN A 88 18.27 -14.88 0.99
C GLN A 88 17.86 -15.32 2.40
N ALA A 89 18.69 -15.07 3.41
CA ALA A 89 18.34 -15.39 4.81
C ALA A 89 17.06 -14.68 5.27
N GLN A 90 16.87 -13.40 4.92
CA GLN A 90 15.64 -12.67 5.23
C GLN A 90 14.40 -13.25 4.50
N LEU A 91 14.53 -13.59 3.21
CA LEU A 91 13.45 -14.17 2.42
C LEU A 91 13.00 -15.54 2.94
N LEU A 92 13.93 -16.36 3.46
CA LEU A 92 13.60 -17.63 4.10
C LEU A 92 12.81 -17.46 5.39
N GLN A 93 12.91 -16.30 6.05
CA GLN A 93 12.15 -15.98 7.26
C GLN A 93 10.77 -15.39 6.97
N TRP A 94 10.52 -14.90 5.75
CA TRP A 94 9.24 -14.27 5.38
C TRP A 94 8.02 -15.08 5.82
N PRO A 95 7.92 -16.40 5.54
CA PRO A 95 6.74 -17.16 5.94
C PRO A 95 6.53 -17.19 7.46
N ALA A 96 7.55 -16.95 8.29
CA ALA A 96 7.41 -16.88 9.74
C ALA A 96 7.12 -15.46 10.22
N THR A 97 7.78 -14.45 9.65
CA THR A 97 7.78 -13.07 10.16
C THR A 97 6.78 -12.16 9.45
N GLY A 98 6.64 -12.27 8.13
CA GLY A 98 5.85 -11.36 7.29
C GLY A 98 6.53 -10.04 6.97
N PHE A 99 7.82 -9.91 7.26
CA PHE A 99 8.61 -8.72 6.95
C PHE A 99 10.08 -9.07 6.73
N ILE A 100 10.79 -8.18 6.05
CA ILE A 100 12.22 -8.26 5.77
C ILE A 100 12.86 -6.95 6.23
N ILE A 101 14.06 -7.04 6.82
CA ILE A 101 14.87 -5.89 7.19
C ILE A 101 16.07 -5.82 6.24
N LEU A 102 16.30 -4.65 5.63
CA LEU A 102 17.38 -4.39 4.67
C LEU A 102 18.31 -3.30 5.24
N PRO A 103 19.22 -3.63 6.18
CA PRO A 103 20.08 -2.63 6.81
C PRO A 103 20.94 -1.92 5.78
N GLY A 104 20.97 -0.59 5.84
CA GLY A 104 21.86 0.22 5.03
C GLY A 104 21.52 0.35 3.54
N LEU A 105 20.40 -0.22 3.08
CA LEU A 105 20.07 -0.25 1.64
C LEU A 105 19.99 1.14 1.01
N LEU A 106 19.44 2.12 1.74
CA LEU A 106 19.17 3.47 1.24
C LEU A 106 19.86 4.57 2.07
N THR A 107 20.95 4.22 2.76
CA THR A 107 21.65 5.16 3.64
C THR A 107 22.30 6.30 2.85
N ALA A 108 22.82 6.04 1.65
CA ALA A 108 23.45 7.07 0.83
C ALA A 108 22.44 8.09 0.29
N GLU A 109 21.18 7.69 0.13
CA GLU A 109 20.08 8.49 -0.40
C GLU A 109 19.38 9.34 0.67
N ALA A 110 19.47 8.95 1.95
CA ALA A 110 18.65 9.51 3.03
C ALA A 110 18.73 11.04 3.13
N ASP A 111 19.95 11.60 3.25
CA ASP A 111 20.16 13.04 3.37
C ASP A 111 19.71 13.80 2.12
N GLY A 112 19.97 13.23 0.93
CA GLY A 112 19.57 13.81 -0.34
C GLY A 112 18.05 13.93 -0.47
N VAL A 113 17.32 12.87 -0.07
CA VAL A 113 15.86 12.87 -0.04
C VAL A 113 15.32 13.91 0.94
N GLN A 114 15.90 14.00 2.16
CA GLN A 114 15.48 15.00 3.13
C GLN A 114 15.66 16.43 2.62
N ALA A 115 16.83 16.73 2.04
CA ALA A 115 17.13 18.05 1.49
C ALA A 115 16.20 18.40 0.32
N GLU A 116 15.95 17.47 -0.61
CA GLU A 116 15.06 17.69 -1.74
C GLU A 116 13.60 17.94 -1.29
N ILE A 117 13.10 17.15 -0.34
CA ILE A 117 11.76 17.35 0.24
C ILE A 117 11.66 18.73 0.90
N ALA A 118 12.67 19.14 1.67
CA ALA A 118 12.69 20.47 2.30
C ALA A 118 12.65 21.60 1.25
N ALA A 119 13.48 21.51 0.21
CA ALA A 119 13.52 22.49 -0.87
C ALA A 119 12.19 22.57 -1.65
N LEU A 120 11.61 21.42 -1.99
CA LEU A 120 10.31 21.37 -2.70
C LEU A 120 9.17 21.94 -1.85
N ARG A 121 9.21 21.77 -0.53
CA ARG A 121 8.26 22.39 0.39
C ARG A 121 8.44 23.90 0.46
N GLN A 122 9.66 24.40 0.59
CA GLN A 122 9.94 25.84 0.58
C GLN A 122 9.49 26.51 -0.72
N ALA A 123 9.62 25.80 -1.85
CA ALA A 123 9.14 26.24 -3.16
C ALA A 123 7.62 26.09 -3.36
N GLY A 124 6.85 25.63 -2.36
CA GLY A 124 5.40 25.44 -2.45
C GLY A 124 4.95 24.31 -3.39
N LYS A 125 5.88 23.43 -3.82
CA LYS A 125 5.59 22.31 -4.74
C LYS A 125 5.04 21.08 -4.02
N LEU A 126 5.30 20.96 -2.73
CA LEU A 126 4.77 19.90 -1.88
C LEU A 126 3.97 20.51 -0.73
N ASN A 127 2.76 19.98 -0.52
CA ASN A 127 1.88 20.39 0.56
C ASN A 127 1.58 19.21 1.47
N PHE A 128 1.36 19.52 2.75
CA PHE A 128 0.85 18.53 3.69
C PHE A 128 -0.58 18.14 3.36
N ASP A 129 -0.95 16.97 3.84
CA ASP A 129 -2.34 16.59 4.06
C ASP A 129 -3.02 17.52 5.09
N ALA A 130 -4.31 17.31 5.29
CA ALA A 130 -5.10 18.12 6.23
C ALA A 130 -4.59 18.04 7.67
N THR A 131 -3.82 17.02 8.03
CA THR A 131 -3.25 16.87 9.38
C THR A 131 -1.93 17.63 9.57
N GLY A 132 -1.31 18.10 8.49
CA GLY A 132 -0.01 18.77 8.55
C GLY A 132 1.17 17.82 8.76
N ARG A 133 0.98 16.49 8.64
CA ARG A 133 2.00 15.48 9.00
C ARG A 133 2.50 14.67 7.82
N LYS A 134 1.65 14.44 6.82
CA LYS A 134 1.92 13.52 5.70
C LYS A 134 2.03 14.30 4.40
N ILE A 135 2.96 13.91 3.54
CA ILE A 135 3.07 14.40 2.16
C ILE A 135 2.79 13.20 1.25
N PHE A 136 1.66 13.23 0.56
CA PHE A 136 1.26 12.15 -0.34
C PHE A 136 1.89 12.33 -1.72
N ASN A 137 2.37 11.22 -2.29
CA ASN A 137 2.85 11.12 -3.66
C ASN A 137 3.99 12.12 -4.00
N ALA A 138 4.91 12.33 -3.07
CA ALA A 138 6.07 13.20 -3.30
C ALA A 138 6.91 12.77 -4.50
N TRP A 139 6.89 11.46 -4.86
CA TRP A 139 7.56 10.92 -6.05
C TRP A 139 7.19 11.64 -7.35
N LYS A 140 6.01 12.27 -7.43
CA LYS A 140 5.60 13.03 -8.63
C LYS A 140 6.37 14.33 -8.83
N HIS A 141 7.05 14.81 -7.79
CA HIS A 141 7.78 16.08 -7.79
C HIS A 141 9.25 15.93 -7.35
N SER A 142 9.60 14.82 -6.70
CA SER A 142 10.93 14.51 -6.18
C SER A 142 11.52 13.33 -6.96
N PRO A 143 12.49 13.58 -7.86
CA PRO A 143 13.31 12.54 -8.47
C PRO A 143 13.96 11.59 -7.46
N ALA A 144 14.40 12.06 -6.30
CA ALA A 144 15.01 11.21 -5.28
C ALA A 144 13.99 10.21 -4.70
N VAL A 145 12.79 10.68 -4.33
CA VAL A 145 11.70 9.79 -3.88
C VAL A 145 11.24 8.88 -5.01
N ALA A 146 11.18 9.36 -6.26
CA ALA A 146 10.85 8.53 -7.41
C ALA A 146 11.88 7.41 -7.65
N GLY A 147 13.17 7.68 -7.42
CA GLY A 147 14.25 6.69 -7.49
C GLY A 147 14.06 5.58 -6.47
N ILE A 148 13.75 5.92 -5.21
CA ILE A 148 13.44 4.93 -4.17
C ILE A 148 12.16 4.15 -4.52
N PHE A 149 11.12 4.85 -4.97
CA PHE A 149 9.82 4.26 -5.29
C PHE A 149 9.89 3.21 -6.42
N HIS A 150 10.86 3.34 -7.32
CA HIS A 150 11.13 2.38 -8.40
C HIS A 150 12.46 1.62 -8.20
N HIS A 151 12.96 1.53 -6.97
CA HIS A 151 14.26 0.92 -6.69
C HIS A 151 14.29 -0.54 -7.18
N PRO A 152 15.22 -0.93 -8.07
CA PRO A 152 15.20 -2.23 -8.73
C PRO A 152 15.21 -3.41 -7.75
N LEU A 153 15.96 -3.32 -6.65
CA LEU A 153 16.00 -4.37 -5.65
C LEU A 153 14.67 -4.51 -4.90
N LEU A 154 13.97 -3.41 -4.60
CA LEU A 154 12.67 -3.47 -3.92
C LEU A 154 11.62 -4.10 -4.83
N LEU A 155 11.60 -3.74 -6.11
CA LEU A 155 10.74 -4.36 -7.12
C LEU A 155 11.08 -5.85 -7.31
N ALA A 156 12.35 -6.22 -7.31
CA ALA A 156 12.77 -7.62 -7.42
C ALA A 156 12.35 -8.45 -6.19
N ILE A 157 12.53 -7.92 -4.97
CA ILE A 157 12.10 -8.57 -3.73
C ILE A 157 10.58 -8.75 -3.71
N THR A 158 9.82 -7.69 -3.95
CA THR A 158 8.35 -7.74 -3.93
C THR A 158 7.79 -8.62 -5.04
N GLY A 159 8.38 -8.59 -6.24
CA GLY A 159 8.01 -9.49 -7.33
C GLY A 159 8.37 -10.95 -7.04
N PHE A 160 9.42 -11.20 -6.25
CA PHE A 160 9.69 -12.53 -5.72
C PHE A 160 8.66 -12.94 -4.68
N ILE A 161 8.29 -12.08 -3.72
CA ILE A 161 7.29 -12.41 -2.69
C ILE A 161 5.94 -12.75 -3.30
N PHE A 162 5.51 -11.99 -4.30
CA PHE A 162 4.21 -12.17 -4.94
C PHE A 162 4.20 -13.21 -6.08
N ASP A 163 5.35 -13.53 -6.68
CA ASP A 163 5.45 -14.25 -7.97
C ASP A 163 4.64 -13.57 -9.09
N LYS A 164 4.65 -12.23 -9.08
CA LYS A 164 3.92 -11.37 -10.03
C LYS A 164 4.71 -10.09 -10.33
N ASP A 165 4.32 -9.41 -11.41
CA ASP A 165 4.79 -8.06 -11.68
C ASP A 165 4.22 -7.07 -10.66
N VAL A 166 5.08 -6.22 -10.11
CA VAL A 166 4.72 -5.29 -9.03
C VAL A 166 4.65 -3.88 -9.56
N LEU A 167 3.55 -3.19 -9.23
CA LEU A 167 3.33 -1.79 -9.57
C LEU A 167 3.37 -0.95 -8.28
N PRO A 168 4.40 -0.10 -8.09
CA PRO A 168 4.39 0.86 -7.02
C PRO A 168 3.31 1.93 -7.32
N PHE A 169 2.40 2.20 -6.38
CA PHE A 169 1.25 3.08 -6.63
C PHE A 169 1.10 4.30 -5.69
N GLN A 170 1.73 4.30 -4.51
CA GLN A 170 1.64 5.42 -3.57
C GLN A 170 2.92 5.59 -2.74
N THR A 171 3.34 6.85 -2.54
CA THR A 171 4.29 7.21 -1.48
C THR A 171 3.62 8.08 -0.43
N VAL A 172 4.08 7.94 0.81
CA VAL A 172 3.71 8.82 1.92
C VAL A 172 5.00 9.18 2.65
N ASN A 173 5.34 10.47 2.65
CA ASN A 173 6.50 10.97 3.37
C ASN A 173 6.03 11.60 4.69
N PHE A 174 6.71 11.23 5.77
CA PHE A 174 6.40 11.68 7.12
C PHE A 174 7.47 12.66 7.59
N ILE A 175 7.06 13.79 8.19
CA ILE A 175 8.00 14.73 8.83
C ILE A 175 8.18 14.39 10.32
N ARG A 176 7.27 13.59 10.88
CA ARG A 176 7.28 13.06 12.25
C ARG A 176 6.56 11.71 12.24
N GLY A 177 6.85 10.84 13.21
CA GLY A 177 6.13 9.57 13.38
C GLY A 177 4.61 9.77 13.40
N SER A 178 3.86 8.84 12.78
CA SER A 178 2.39 8.97 12.64
C SER A 178 1.67 8.90 13.98
N GLN A 179 2.25 8.21 14.96
CA GLN A 179 1.64 7.86 16.26
C GLN A 179 0.36 7.03 16.12
N GLU A 180 0.22 6.33 14.99
CA GLU A 180 -0.91 5.44 14.77
C GLU A 180 -0.76 4.18 15.62
N LYS A 181 -1.88 3.70 16.19
CA LYS A 181 -1.91 2.44 16.93
C LYS A 181 -1.56 1.28 15.98
N PRO A 182 -1.06 0.14 16.49
CA PRO A 182 -0.90 -1.06 15.69
C PRO A 182 -2.15 -1.39 14.89
N HIS A 183 -1.99 -1.60 13.59
CA HIS A 183 -3.07 -1.90 12.66
C HIS A 183 -2.55 -2.70 11.46
N SER A 184 -3.47 -3.19 10.64
CA SER A 184 -3.17 -3.75 9.31
C SER A 184 -3.56 -2.74 8.24
N ASP A 185 -2.66 -2.44 7.32
CA ASP A 185 -2.95 -1.57 6.17
C ASP A 185 -4.06 -2.12 5.28
N SER A 186 -4.26 -3.45 5.30
CA SER A 186 -5.24 -4.14 4.46
C SER A 186 -6.66 -3.63 4.63
N ILE A 187 -7.01 -3.06 5.79
CA ILE A 187 -8.36 -2.49 6.02
C ILE A 187 -8.57 -1.17 5.31
N HIS A 188 -7.49 -0.42 5.06
CA HIS A 188 -7.51 0.86 4.38
C HIS A 188 -7.22 0.71 2.89
N MET A 189 -6.41 -0.29 2.53
CA MET A 189 -5.95 -0.56 1.18
C MET A 189 -6.00 -2.08 0.97
N THR A 190 -7.07 -2.56 0.35
CA THR A 190 -7.24 -3.99 0.04
C THR A 190 -7.04 -4.24 -1.45
N THR A 191 -6.48 -5.40 -1.79
CA THR A 191 -6.39 -5.91 -3.16
C THR A 191 -7.41 -7.03 -3.39
N GLU A 192 -7.81 -7.27 -4.64
CA GLU A 192 -8.50 -8.49 -5.04
C GLU A 192 -7.67 -9.11 -6.19
N PRO A 193 -7.03 -10.28 -6.01
CA PRO A 193 -7.05 -11.15 -4.83
C PRO A 193 -6.37 -10.54 -3.58
N LEU A 194 -6.63 -11.11 -2.40
CA LEU A 194 -6.03 -10.66 -1.13
C LEU A 194 -4.52 -10.98 -1.03
N GLY A 195 -3.81 -10.19 -0.23
CA GLY A 195 -2.38 -10.40 0.09
C GLY A 195 -1.38 -9.78 -0.88
N TYR A 196 -1.83 -9.21 -2.00
CA TYR A 196 -0.94 -8.60 -2.99
C TYR A 196 -0.62 -7.12 -2.69
N LEU A 197 -0.47 -6.78 -1.41
CA LEU A 197 -0.05 -5.46 -0.93
C LEU A 197 1.12 -5.60 0.03
N VAL A 198 2.16 -4.81 -0.21
CA VAL A 198 3.33 -4.70 0.67
C VAL A 198 3.77 -3.24 0.73
N ALA A 199 4.17 -2.80 1.93
CA ALA A 199 4.74 -1.48 2.14
C ALA A 199 6.26 -1.60 2.32
N ALA A 200 7.01 -0.69 1.70
CA ALA A 200 8.42 -0.48 2.02
C ALA A 200 8.53 0.79 2.86
N TRP A 201 8.92 0.63 4.12
CA TRP A 201 9.23 1.76 5.00
C TRP A 201 10.73 2.03 4.96
N VAL A 202 11.09 3.28 4.68
CA VAL A 202 12.49 3.71 4.53
C VAL A 202 12.80 4.74 5.61
N ALA A 203 13.75 4.42 6.49
CA ALA A 203 14.30 5.37 7.44
C ALA A 203 15.09 6.44 6.68
N LEU A 204 14.72 7.70 6.86
CA LEU A 204 15.48 8.86 6.36
C LEU A 204 16.32 9.52 7.46
N GLU A 205 16.34 8.92 8.65
CA GLU A 205 17.13 9.33 9.81
C GLU A 205 17.58 8.08 10.57
N ASP A 206 18.56 8.23 11.46
CA ASP A 206 18.99 7.13 12.35
C ASP A 206 17.86 6.71 13.28
N ILE A 207 17.55 5.41 13.30
CA ILE A 207 16.50 4.85 14.15
C ILE A 207 17.07 4.38 15.47
N ARG A 208 16.46 4.83 16.56
CA ARG A 208 16.81 4.50 17.94
C ARG A 208 15.54 4.16 18.70
N VAL A 209 15.67 3.42 19.80
CA VAL A 209 14.51 3.13 20.66
C VAL A 209 13.85 4.44 21.08
N GLY A 210 12.55 4.58 20.81
CA GLY A 210 11.77 5.77 21.12
C GLY A 210 11.81 6.87 20.05
N SER A 211 12.45 6.66 18.89
CA SER A 211 12.39 7.62 17.78
C SER A 211 11.05 7.59 17.03
N GLY A 212 10.12 6.70 17.42
CA GLY A 212 8.90 6.45 16.67
C GLY A 212 9.12 5.37 15.60
N GLU A 213 9.98 4.40 15.91
CA GLU A 213 10.32 3.26 15.10
C GLU A 213 9.09 2.42 14.73
N LEU A 214 9.15 1.78 13.57
CA LEU A 214 8.09 0.90 13.12
C LEU A 214 8.11 -0.40 13.92
N LEU A 215 6.93 -0.82 14.41
CA LEU A 215 6.75 -2.06 15.16
C LEU A 215 5.98 -3.07 14.31
N PHE A 216 6.52 -4.28 14.19
CA PHE A 216 5.87 -5.42 13.53
C PHE A 216 5.58 -6.53 14.52
N TYR A 217 4.51 -7.28 14.27
CA TYR A 217 4.15 -8.47 15.05
C TYR A 217 4.42 -9.71 14.18
N PRO A 218 5.50 -10.47 14.43
CA PRO A 218 5.85 -11.62 13.60
C PRO A 218 4.67 -12.58 13.42
N GLY A 219 4.39 -12.95 12.17
CA GLY A 219 3.29 -13.87 11.83
C GLY A 219 1.91 -13.23 11.73
N SER A 220 1.73 -11.94 12.05
CA SER A 220 0.41 -11.28 12.00
C SER A 220 -0.16 -11.18 10.58
N HIS A 221 0.68 -11.22 9.54
CA HIS A 221 0.26 -11.27 8.13
C HIS A 221 -0.58 -12.52 7.79
N LYS A 222 -0.55 -13.57 8.61
CA LYS A 222 -1.36 -14.79 8.46
C LYS A 222 -2.75 -14.68 9.09
N LEU A 223 -3.00 -13.62 9.84
CA LEU A 223 -4.32 -13.40 10.43
C LEU A 223 -5.34 -13.16 9.32
N ARG A 224 -6.60 -13.48 9.63
CA ARG A 224 -7.71 -13.19 8.72
C ARG A 224 -7.76 -11.70 8.40
N TYR A 225 -7.91 -11.38 7.12
CA TYR A 225 -8.22 -10.01 6.68
C TYR A 225 -9.56 -9.55 7.26
N VAL A 226 -9.53 -8.44 7.99
CA VAL A 226 -10.73 -7.73 8.45
C VAL A 226 -11.22 -6.82 7.32
N MET A 227 -12.50 -6.90 7.00
CA MET A 227 -13.16 -6.12 5.96
C MET A 227 -14.23 -5.19 6.53
N SER A 228 -14.76 -4.31 5.68
CA SER A 228 -15.79 -3.32 6.07
C SER A 228 -17.07 -3.91 6.67
N GLU A 229 -17.37 -5.16 6.34
CA GLU A 229 -18.52 -5.93 6.83
C GLU A 229 -18.28 -6.60 8.18
N ASP A 230 -17.04 -6.61 8.68
CA ASP A 230 -16.68 -7.26 9.95
C ASP A 230 -16.89 -6.35 11.18
N PHE A 231 -17.26 -5.09 10.98
CA PHE A 231 -17.51 -4.12 12.05
C PHE A 231 -18.50 -3.04 11.62
N GLU A 232 -19.01 -2.27 12.58
CA GLU A 232 -19.86 -1.11 12.34
C GLU A 232 -19.05 0.03 11.69
N SER A 233 -18.94 0.01 10.37
CA SER A 233 -18.18 1.02 9.61
C SER A 233 -18.84 2.40 9.55
N GLY A 234 -20.09 2.54 10.01
CA GLY A 234 -20.88 3.78 9.88
C GLY A 234 -21.49 3.98 8.48
N ASN A 235 -21.20 3.08 7.54
CA ASN A 235 -21.83 3.03 6.22
C ASN A 235 -23.35 2.83 6.35
N THR A 236 -24.14 3.62 5.61
CA THR A 236 -25.59 3.45 5.52
C THR A 236 -26.04 3.44 4.06
N ALA A 237 -27.35 3.34 3.81
CA ALA A 237 -27.92 3.51 2.48
C ALA A 237 -27.69 4.93 1.90
N LEU A 238 -27.42 5.92 2.75
CA LEU A 238 -27.23 7.32 2.36
C LEU A 238 -25.78 7.79 2.47
N GLN A 239 -25.02 7.21 3.40
CA GLN A 239 -23.67 7.65 3.75
C GLN A 239 -22.63 6.56 3.48
N LEU A 240 -21.46 7.03 3.05
CA LEU A 240 -20.19 6.29 3.03
C LEU A 240 -19.50 6.36 4.39
#